data_AF-A0A7V2EEU8-F1
#
_entry.id   AF-A0A7V2EEU8-F1
#
_cell.length_a   1.000
_cell.length_b   1.000
_cell.length_c   1.000
_cell.angle_alpha   90.00
_cell.angle_beta   90.00
_cell.angle_gamma   90.00
#
_symmetry.space_group_name_H-M   'P 1'
#
loop_
_entity.id
_entity.type
_entity.pdbx_description
1 polymer ?
#
loop_
_entity_poly.entity_id
_entity_poly.type
_entity_poly.pdbx_seq_one_letter_code
_entity_poly.pdbx_strand_id
1 'polypeptide(L)'
;MRRGGGFWLACLLVFGLSGAAWAKTGVALVHGKGSADLANPSVAWAYWTTPMIQAVTKNYTVPYVICHYDGTQYMWVAAGQVAQQLYDFITQQGITDLVIDTHSFGGIVIRWIFSNPTYDWRYPTIIQRTRWINSIAAPQKGSEAADLAGTLAGSWLTGWIVDLVGQNTNSTYNCRTDWMAYYNQYYLKGTAGRPALPKTVYWISGWGLWNDYWTKFHSEDIGLATLSGVAGLPGEDDGMVAEYSAEAVGVGWFRTEANHHHNRRNDFRAIGTALSTDF
;
A
#
# COMPACT_ATOMS: atom_id res chain seq x y z
N MET A 1 -12.97 -63.46 50.56
CA MET A 1 -13.52 -62.11 50.28
C MET A 1 -12.44 -61.25 49.63
N ARG A 2 -12.88 -60.22 48.90
CA ARG A 2 -12.22 -59.55 47.77
C ARG A 2 -10.91 -58.78 48.06
N ARG A 3 -10.14 -58.64 46.97
CA ARG A 3 -8.99 -57.77 46.70
C ARG A 3 -9.25 -56.27 46.96
N GLY A 4 -8.17 -55.53 47.21
CA GLY A 4 -8.01 -54.08 46.92
C GLY A 4 -6.67 -53.62 47.50
N GLY A 5 -5.68 -53.11 46.75
CA GLY A 5 -5.71 -52.36 45.50
C GLY A 5 -5.29 -50.92 45.79
N GLY A 6 -4.01 -50.69 46.06
CA GLY A 6 -3.44 -49.35 46.31
C GLY A 6 -2.56 -48.93 45.15
N PHE A 7 -3.16 -48.52 44.03
CA PHE A 7 -2.46 -47.83 42.95
C PHE A 7 -2.42 -46.33 43.29
N TRP A 8 -1.27 -45.84 43.70
CA TRP A 8 -1.00 -44.41 43.79
C TRP A 8 -0.85 -43.86 42.36
N LEU A 9 -1.89 -43.18 41.86
CA LEU A 9 -1.80 -42.35 40.65
C LEU A 9 -1.06 -41.05 41.03
N ALA A 10 0.20 -40.92 40.61
CA ALA A 10 0.88 -39.63 40.57
C ALA A 10 0.41 -38.87 39.32
N CYS A 11 -0.54 -37.94 39.49
CA CYS A 11 -0.88 -36.97 38.46
C CYS A 11 0.25 -35.94 38.33
N LEU A 12 1.17 -36.17 37.40
CA LEU A 12 2.14 -35.16 36.97
C LEU A 12 1.41 -34.08 36.16
N LEU A 13 1.06 -32.97 36.82
CA LEU A 13 0.65 -31.72 36.18
C LEU A 13 1.86 -31.13 35.46
N VAL A 14 2.03 -31.48 34.17
CA VAL A 14 2.91 -30.76 33.27
C VAL A 14 2.24 -29.43 32.93
N PHE A 15 2.51 -28.40 33.73
CA PHE A 15 2.31 -27.02 33.32
C PHE A 15 3.26 -26.75 32.15
N GLY A 16 2.76 -26.92 30.93
CA GLY A 16 3.46 -26.53 29.72
C GLY A 16 3.77 -25.03 29.81
N LEU A 17 5.06 -24.72 29.97
CA LEU A 17 5.59 -23.38 29.75
C LEU A 17 5.38 -23.05 28.26
N SER A 18 4.21 -22.53 27.91
CA SER A 18 4.02 -21.85 26.63
C SER A 18 4.84 -20.57 26.71
N GLY A 19 6.12 -20.68 26.35
CA GLY A 19 6.96 -19.51 26.10
C GLY A 19 6.21 -18.60 25.15
N ALA A 20 6.08 -17.32 25.49
CA ALA A 20 5.48 -16.34 24.61
C ALA A 20 6.22 -16.40 23.26
N ALA A 21 5.54 -16.90 22.22
CA ALA A 21 6.09 -16.90 20.89
C ALA A 21 6.26 -15.44 20.49
N TRP A 22 7.50 -14.98 20.39
CA TRP A 22 7.79 -13.64 19.92
C TRP A 22 7.25 -13.50 18.50
N ALA A 23 6.50 -12.43 18.26
CA ALA A 23 5.97 -12.17 16.93
C ALA A 23 7.13 -12.02 15.94
N LYS A 24 7.14 -12.84 14.87
CA LYS A 24 8.09 -12.71 13.79
C LYS A 24 7.53 -11.67 12.83
N THR A 25 8.01 -10.46 12.99
CA THR A 25 7.60 -9.30 12.19
C THR A 25 8.18 -9.41 10.78
N GLY A 26 7.35 -9.12 9.78
CA GLY A 26 7.75 -8.99 8.39
C GLY A 26 7.18 -7.72 7.76
N VAL A 27 7.80 -7.27 6.69
CA VAL A 27 7.38 -6.07 5.95
C VAL A 27 7.09 -6.42 4.50
N ALA A 28 5.97 -5.93 3.96
CA ALA A 28 5.67 -6.05 2.55
C ALA A 28 5.55 -4.68 1.91
N LEU A 29 6.18 -4.50 0.75
CA LEU A 29 6.04 -3.30 -0.07
C LEU A 29 5.21 -3.61 -1.31
N VAL A 30 4.14 -2.85 -1.58
CA VAL A 30 3.26 -3.02 -2.74
C VAL A 30 3.24 -1.74 -3.59
N HIS A 31 3.89 -1.81 -4.76
CA HIS A 31 4.06 -0.64 -5.62
C HIS A 31 2.72 -0.13 -6.19
N GLY A 32 2.74 1.07 -6.75
CA GLY A 32 1.59 1.72 -7.36
C GLY A 32 1.38 1.38 -8.84
N LYS A 33 0.67 2.28 -9.52
CA LYS A 33 0.47 2.23 -10.97
C LYS A 33 1.83 2.38 -11.67
N GLY A 34 1.97 1.74 -12.83
CA GLY A 34 3.08 1.98 -13.75
C GLY A 34 2.94 1.12 -15.01
N SER A 35 4.07 0.79 -15.64
CA SER A 35 4.10 -0.07 -16.83
C SER A 35 3.97 -1.55 -16.48
N ALA A 36 3.83 -2.39 -17.52
CA ALA A 36 3.80 -3.84 -17.38
C ALA A 36 5.14 -4.42 -16.85
N ASP A 37 6.25 -3.70 -17.03
CA ASP A 37 7.57 -4.12 -16.55
C ASP A 37 7.66 -4.17 -15.02
N LEU A 38 6.74 -3.53 -14.28
CA LEU A 38 6.64 -3.70 -12.83
C LEU A 38 6.29 -5.14 -12.42
N ALA A 39 5.87 -6.00 -13.35
CA ALA A 39 5.79 -7.44 -13.13
C ALA A 39 7.17 -8.08 -12.91
N ASN A 40 8.27 -7.38 -13.26
CA ASN A 40 9.63 -7.84 -13.02
C ASN A 40 10.11 -7.42 -11.61
N PRO A 41 10.63 -8.37 -10.80
CA PRO A 41 11.13 -8.07 -9.45
C PRO A 41 12.18 -6.95 -9.38
N SER A 42 13.09 -6.85 -10.36
CA SER A 42 14.14 -5.82 -10.33
C SER A 42 13.59 -4.41 -10.57
N VAL A 43 12.55 -4.30 -11.40
CA VAL A 43 11.86 -3.04 -11.68
C VAL A 43 11.01 -2.62 -10.48
N ALA A 44 10.29 -3.58 -9.86
CA ALA A 44 9.57 -3.33 -8.62
C ALA A 44 10.50 -2.93 -7.47
N TRP A 45 11.71 -3.51 -7.38
CA TRP A 45 12.72 -3.08 -6.43
C TRP A 45 13.18 -1.63 -6.72
N ALA A 46 13.48 -1.31 -7.98
CA ALA A 46 13.89 0.03 -8.40
C ALA A 46 12.79 1.08 -8.17
N TYR A 47 11.52 0.68 -8.16
CA TYR A 47 10.41 1.55 -7.82
C TYR A 47 10.56 2.17 -6.42
N TRP A 48 10.94 1.36 -5.44
CA TRP A 48 11.04 1.77 -4.04
C TRP A 48 12.37 2.42 -3.71
N THR A 49 13.44 2.07 -4.43
CA THR A 49 14.82 2.55 -4.18
C THR A 49 15.38 2.17 -2.80
N THR A 50 16.70 2.22 -2.66
CA THR A 50 17.40 1.84 -1.42
C THR A 50 16.92 2.61 -0.18
N PRO A 51 16.79 3.95 -0.18
CA PRO A 51 16.45 4.69 1.04
C PRO A 51 15.09 4.31 1.62
N MET A 52 14.07 4.04 0.78
CA MET A 52 12.78 3.58 1.28
C MET A 52 12.87 2.17 1.83
N ILE A 53 13.49 1.25 1.10
CA ILE A 53 13.59 -0.15 1.55
C ILE A 53 14.35 -0.19 2.88
N GLN A 54 15.45 0.55 3.03
CA GLN A 54 16.17 0.65 4.30
C GLN A 54 15.29 1.22 5.41
N ALA A 55 14.49 2.26 5.13
CA ALA A 55 13.60 2.84 6.12
C ALA A 55 12.59 1.82 6.67
N VAL A 56 11.81 1.19 5.79
CA VAL A 56 10.72 0.29 6.22
C VAL A 56 11.24 -1.05 6.77
N THR A 57 12.44 -1.47 6.39
CA THR A 57 13.02 -2.76 6.85
C THR A 57 13.97 -2.63 8.05
N LYS A 58 14.05 -1.43 8.67
CA LYS A 58 15.05 -1.11 9.70
C LYS A 58 16.46 -1.48 9.24
N ASN A 59 16.86 -0.94 8.08
CA ASN A 59 18.13 -1.20 7.41
C ASN A 59 18.38 -2.70 7.17
N TYR A 60 17.39 -3.38 6.59
CA TYR A 60 17.40 -4.81 6.23
C TYR A 60 17.43 -5.79 7.41
N THR A 61 17.12 -5.34 8.62
CA THR A 61 17.10 -6.20 9.82
C THR A 61 15.78 -6.96 9.97
N VAL A 62 14.70 -6.47 9.37
CA VAL A 62 13.39 -7.13 9.35
C VAL A 62 13.22 -7.88 8.03
N PRO A 63 12.77 -9.16 8.04
CA PRO A 63 12.42 -9.88 6.82
C PRO A 63 11.42 -9.08 5.98
N TYR A 64 11.60 -9.06 4.66
CA TYR A 64 10.73 -8.29 3.78
C TYR A 64 10.46 -8.95 2.44
N VAL A 65 9.39 -8.53 1.81
CA VAL A 65 9.04 -8.85 0.42
C VAL A 65 8.68 -7.57 -0.32
N ILE A 66 9.19 -7.43 -1.54
CA ILE A 66 8.73 -6.39 -2.48
C ILE A 66 7.83 -7.10 -3.47
N CYS A 67 6.53 -6.84 -3.37
CA CYS A 67 5.57 -7.42 -4.30
C CYS A 67 5.70 -6.77 -5.67
N HIS A 68 5.69 -7.60 -6.71
CA HIS A 68 5.76 -7.17 -8.11
C HIS A 68 4.54 -7.65 -8.88
N TYR A 69 3.96 -6.78 -9.70
CA TYR A 69 2.80 -7.07 -10.54
C TYR A 69 2.75 -6.13 -11.75
N ASP A 70 2.03 -6.52 -12.80
CA ASP A 70 1.83 -5.66 -13.98
C ASP A 70 1.02 -4.41 -13.59
N GLY A 71 1.70 -3.25 -13.58
CA GLY A 71 1.14 -1.96 -13.15
C GLY A 71 0.01 -1.43 -14.03
N THR A 72 -0.32 -2.10 -15.14
CA THR A 72 -1.40 -1.75 -16.07
C THR A 72 -2.72 -2.46 -15.75
N GLN A 73 -2.71 -3.48 -14.90
CA GLN A 73 -3.85 -4.38 -14.67
C GLN A 73 -4.90 -3.82 -13.70
N TYR A 74 -6.10 -4.42 -13.75
CA TYR A 74 -7.14 -4.19 -12.75
C TYR A 74 -6.67 -4.60 -11.35
N MET A 75 -7.18 -3.92 -10.32
CA MET A 75 -6.82 -4.12 -8.92
C MET A 75 -7.02 -5.56 -8.46
N TRP A 76 -8.06 -6.24 -8.94
CA TRP A 76 -8.35 -7.63 -8.58
C TRP A 76 -7.41 -8.63 -9.25
N VAL A 77 -6.88 -8.31 -10.44
CA VAL A 77 -5.85 -9.12 -11.11
C VAL A 77 -4.52 -8.95 -10.37
N ALA A 78 -4.12 -7.70 -10.13
CA ALA A 78 -2.93 -7.36 -9.34
C ALA A 78 -2.99 -7.98 -7.93
N ALA A 79 -4.15 -7.93 -7.27
CA ALA A 79 -4.36 -8.51 -5.95
C ALA A 79 -4.14 -10.02 -5.93
N GLY A 80 -4.46 -10.74 -7.01
CA GLY A 80 -4.18 -12.17 -7.14
C GLY A 80 -2.67 -12.46 -7.17
N GLN A 81 -1.87 -11.61 -7.82
CA GLN A 81 -0.41 -11.73 -7.89
C GLN A 81 0.26 -11.32 -6.56
N VAL A 82 -0.19 -10.22 -5.97
CA VAL A 82 0.28 -9.74 -4.65
C VAL A 82 -0.04 -10.77 -3.57
N ALA A 83 -1.25 -11.34 -3.57
CA ALA A 83 -1.64 -12.33 -2.57
C ALA A 83 -0.80 -13.61 -2.63
N GLN A 84 -0.34 -14.04 -3.81
CA GLN A 84 0.58 -15.17 -3.89
C GLN A 84 1.87 -14.87 -3.12
N GLN A 85 2.48 -13.72 -3.43
CA GLN A 85 3.76 -13.33 -2.86
C GLN A 85 3.67 -13.08 -1.35
N LEU A 86 2.60 -12.45 -0.89
CA LEU A 86 2.36 -12.26 0.55
C LEU A 86 2.16 -13.59 1.27
N TYR A 87 1.36 -14.50 0.70
CA TYR A 87 1.11 -15.81 1.29
C TYR A 87 2.40 -16.65 1.36
N ASP A 88 3.19 -16.67 0.28
CA ASP A 88 4.46 -17.38 0.22
C ASP A 88 5.46 -16.80 1.20
N PHE A 89 5.59 -15.47 1.26
CA PHE A 89 6.44 -14.80 2.24
C PHE A 89 6.04 -15.14 3.67
N ILE A 90 4.74 -15.04 3.99
CA ILE A 90 4.20 -15.38 5.32
C ILE A 90 4.53 -16.82 5.70
N THR A 91 4.26 -17.77 4.81
CA THR A 91 4.37 -19.20 5.12
C THR A 91 5.81 -19.68 5.13
N GLN A 92 6.62 -19.28 4.16
CA GLN A 92 8.02 -19.71 4.04
C GLN A 92 8.91 -19.05 5.10
N GLN A 93 8.66 -17.77 5.41
CA GLN A 93 9.42 -17.07 6.45
C GLN A 93 8.79 -17.20 7.84
N GLY A 94 7.62 -17.82 7.97
CA GLY A 94 6.94 -17.98 9.27
C GLY A 94 6.55 -16.65 9.91
N ILE A 95 6.14 -15.67 9.10
CA ILE A 95 5.71 -14.35 9.58
C ILE A 95 4.42 -14.51 10.39
N THR A 96 4.44 -14.04 11.63
CA THR A 96 3.24 -14.03 12.50
C THR A 96 2.63 -12.65 12.65
N ASP A 97 3.34 -11.64 12.15
CA ASP A 97 2.98 -10.24 12.25
C ASP A 97 3.53 -9.47 11.04
N LEU A 98 2.64 -8.93 10.21
CA LEU A 98 2.99 -8.32 8.92
C LEU A 98 2.56 -6.86 8.89
N VAL A 99 3.49 -5.96 8.56
CA VAL A 99 3.17 -4.58 8.17
C VAL A 99 3.23 -4.50 6.65
N ILE A 100 2.23 -3.86 6.05
CA ILE A 100 2.17 -3.68 4.60
C ILE A 100 2.28 -2.20 4.28
N ASP A 101 3.36 -1.81 3.60
CA ASP A 101 3.56 -0.48 3.04
C ASP A 101 3.12 -0.48 1.58
N THR A 102 2.21 0.43 1.26
CA THR A 102 1.65 0.56 -0.09
C THR A 102 1.88 1.96 -0.60
N HIS A 103 2.04 2.10 -1.91
CA HIS A 103 2.08 3.41 -2.55
C HIS A 103 1.04 3.50 -3.67
N SER A 104 0.34 4.63 -3.76
CA SER A 104 -0.55 4.94 -4.88
C SER A 104 -1.57 3.82 -5.12
N PHE A 105 -1.71 3.34 -6.36
CA PHE A 105 -2.60 2.22 -6.71
C PHE A 105 -2.36 0.93 -5.90
N GLY A 106 -1.17 0.71 -5.35
CA GLY A 106 -0.88 -0.44 -4.48
C GLY A 106 -1.76 -0.45 -3.23
N GLY A 107 -2.15 0.73 -2.74
CA GLY A 107 -3.10 0.87 -1.64
C GLY A 107 -4.49 0.39 -2.03
N ILE A 108 -4.89 0.56 -3.29
CA ILE A 108 -6.17 0.05 -3.83
C ILE A 108 -6.11 -1.47 -4.01
N VAL A 109 -4.98 -2.00 -4.49
CA VAL A 109 -4.74 -3.46 -4.60
C VAL A 109 -4.86 -4.15 -3.26
N ILE A 110 -4.21 -3.62 -2.22
CA ILE A 110 -4.33 -4.17 -0.85
C ILE A 110 -5.74 -3.96 -0.31
N ARG A 111 -6.37 -2.79 -0.53
CA ARG A 111 -7.74 -2.56 -0.09
C ARG A 111 -8.74 -3.53 -0.72
N TRP A 112 -8.53 -3.98 -1.96
CA TRP A 112 -9.34 -5.03 -2.58
C TRP A 112 -9.26 -6.34 -1.79
N ILE A 113 -8.05 -6.80 -1.44
CA ILE A 113 -7.82 -8.02 -0.63
C ILE A 113 -8.61 -7.94 0.68
N PHE A 114 -8.51 -6.81 1.38
CA PHE A 114 -9.10 -6.62 2.71
C PHE A 114 -10.61 -6.32 2.66
N SER A 115 -11.12 -5.85 1.53
CA SER A 115 -12.56 -5.66 1.31
C SER A 115 -13.28 -6.98 1.03
N ASN A 116 -12.58 -7.94 0.40
CA ASN A 116 -13.13 -9.17 -0.15
C ASN A 116 -12.52 -10.44 0.46
N PRO A 117 -12.57 -10.64 1.80
CA PRO A 117 -11.75 -11.61 2.53
C PRO A 117 -11.94 -13.08 2.13
N THR A 118 -13.02 -13.43 1.43
CA THR A 118 -13.34 -14.80 0.99
C THR A 118 -13.23 -14.99 -0.52
N TYR A 119 -12.82 -13.97 -1.28
CA TYR A 119 -12.73 -14.04 -2.74
C TYR A 119 -11.59 -14.95 -3.22
N ASP A 120 -10.53 -15.05 -2.42
CA ASP A 120 -9.37 -15.89 -2.69
C ASP A 120 -8.98 -16.62 -1.40
N TRP A 121 -8.64 -17.90 -1.52
CA TRP A 121 -8.33 -18.77 -0.38
C TRP A 121 -7.12 -18.29 0.45
N ARG A 122 -6.24 -17.47 -0.14
CA ARG A 122 -5.04 -16.91 0.53
C ARG A 122 -5.35 -15.72 1.42
N TYR A 123 -6.42 -14.97 1.11
CA TYR A 123 -6.74 -13.71 1.79
C TYR A 123 -6.95 -13.85 3.29
N PRO A 124 -7.64 -14.89 3.81
CA PRO A 124 -7.79 -15.07 5.26
C PRO A 124 -6.46 -15.12 6.02
N THR A 125 -5.46 -15.83 5.48
CA THR A 125 -4.12 -15.91 6.11
C THR A 125 -3.41 -14.56 6.07
N ILE A 126 -3.43 -13.87 4.92
CA ILE A 126 -2.80 -12.54 4.77
C ILE A 126 -3.42 -11.56 5.75
N ILE A 127 -4.76 -11.49 5.79
CA ILE A 127 -5.49 -10.60 6.69
C ILE A 127 -5.18 -10.97 8.13
N GLN A 128 -5.21 -12.26 8.52
CA GLN A 128 -4.93 -12.68 9.89
C GLN A 128 -3.55 -12.22 10.37
N ARG A 129 -2.51 -12.38 9.54
CA ARG A 129 -1.12 -12.04 9.89
C ARG A 129 -0.81 -10.54 9.77
N THR A 130 -1.63 -9.77 9.05
CA THR A 130 -1.41 -8.33 8.92
C THR A 130 -1.73 -7.62 10.23
N ARG A 131 -0.78 -6.84 10.75
CA ARG A 131 -0.94 -5.95 11.90
C ARG A 131 -1.73 -4.71 11.47
N TRP A 132 -1.23 -4.00 10.46
CA TRP A 132 -1.84 -2.83 9.83
C TRP A 132 -1.26 -2.60 8.44
N ILE A 133 -1.83 -1.61 7.74
CA ILE A 133 -1.39 -1.17 6.41
C ILE A 133 -1.04 0.31 6.47
N ASN A 134 0.12 0.67 5.94
CA ASN A 134 0.51 2.05 5.70
C ASN A 134 0.17 2.40 4.25
N SER A 135 -0.79 3.30 4.07
CA SER A 135 -1.30 3.70 2.75
C SER A 135 -0.73 5.05 2.34
N ILE A 136 0.35 5.02 1.55
CA ILE A 136 1.06 6.21 1.09
C ILE A 136 0.40 6.68 -0.19
N ALA A 137 -0.28 7.83 -0.13
CA ALA A 137 -0.86 8.50 -1.30
C ALA A 137 -1.79 7.63 -2.18
N ALA A 138 -2.59 6.75 -1.57
CA ALA A 138 -3.52 5.91 -2.32
C ALA A 138 -4.75 6.70 -2.79
N PRO A 139 -5.19 6.60 -4.06
CA PRO A 139 -6.37 7.32 -4.56
C PRO A 139 -7.68 6.66 -4.11
N GLN A 140 -8.00 6.69 -2.81
CA GLN A 140 -9.12 5.93 -2.24
C GLN A 140 -10.50 6.40 -2.73
N LYS A 141 -10.60 7.64 -3.22
CA LYS A 141 -11.77 8.18 -3.94
C LYS A 141 -11.48 8.45 -5.42
N GLY A 142 -10.36 7.96 -5.93
CA GLY A 142 -9.87 8.21 -7.27
C GLY A 142 -8.92 9.40 -7.31
N SER A 143 -8.56 9.81 -8.52
CA SER A 143 -7.64 10.89 -8.80
C SER A 143 -8.13 11.60 -10.05
N GLU A 144 -8.26 12.92 -9.95
CA GLU A 144 -8.60 13.79 -11.07
C GLU A 144 -7.52 13.71 -12.17
N ALA A 145 -6.26 13.43 -11.79
CA ALA A 145 -5.19 13.20 -12.76
C ALA A 145 -5.44 11.93 -13.60
N ALA A 146 -6.07 10.90 -13.03
CA ALA A 146 -6.48 9.71 -13.77
C ALA A 146 -7.70 9.97 -14.69
N ASP A 147 -8.51 10.99 -14.41
CA ASP A 147 -9.63 11.38 -15.28
C ASP A 147 -9.14 12.03 -16.59
N LEU A 148 -7.90 12.53 -16.62
CA LEU A 148 -7.21 13.02 -17.83
C LEU A 148 -6.63 11.90 -18.71
N ALA A 149 -6.87 10.64 -18.36
CA ALA A 149 -6.29 9.53 -19.10
C ALA A 149 -6.71 9.50 -20.58
N GLY A 150 -5.72 9.34 -21.46
CA GLY A 150 -5.93 9.37 -22.91
C GLY A 150 -6.19 10.76 -23.51
N THR A 151 -6.22 11.84 -22.71
CA THR A 151 -6.44 13.21 -23.20
C THR A 151 -5.17 14.05 -23.28
N LEU A 152 -4.05 13.55 -22.76
CA LEU A 152 -2.78 14.29 -22.64
C LEU A 152 -1.85 14.12 -23.86
N ALA A 153 -2.25 13.34 -24.86
CA ALA A 153 -1.47 13.13 -26.08
C ALA A 153 -1.29 14.45 -26.85
N GLY A 154 -0.03 14.83 -27.14
CA GLY A 154 0.29 16.08 -27.84
C GLY A 154 0.23 17.35 -26.97
N SER A 155 0.03 17.22 -25.66
CA SER A 155 0.16 18.35 -24.73
C SER A 155 1.63 18.72 -24.51
N TRP A 156 1.88 19.93 -24.00
CA TRP A 156 3.22 20.41 -23.64
C TRP A 156 3.82 19.69 -22.41
N LEU A 157 3.05 18.83 -21.74
CA LEU A 157 3.46 17.99 -20.60
C LEU A 157 4.33 16.77 -21.01
N THR A 158 4.80 16.70 -22.26
CA THR A 158 5.49 15.52 -22.81
C THR A 158 6.71 15.10 -21.99
N GLY A 159 6.60 13.93 -21.34
CA GLY A 159 7.57 13.33 -20.43
C GLY A 159 6.93 12.17 -19.63
N TRP A 160 7.57 11.75 -18.53
CA TRP A 160 7.11 10.64 -17.66
C TRP A 160 5.68 10.77 -17.12
N ILE A 161 5.12 12.00 -17.07
CA ILE A 161 3.73 12.28 -16.70
C ILE A 161 2.77 11.74 -17.75
N VAL A 162 3.05 11.95 -19.04
CA VAL A 162 2.25 11.36 -20.13
C VAL A 162 2.36 9.83 -20.10
N ASP A 163 3.51 9.27 -19.71
CA ASP A 163 3.63 7.81 -19.54
C ASP A 163 2.85 7.28 -18.34
N LEU A 164 2.73 8.08 -17.25
CA LEU A 164 2.09 7.64 -16.02
C LEU A 164 0.57 7.89 -16.01
N VAL A 165 0.06 9.00 -16.56
CA VAL A 165 -1.38 9.31 -16.65
C VAL A 165 -1.95 9.23 -18.07
N GLY A 166 -1.13 9.31 -19.12
CA GLY A 166 -1.61 9.24 -20.51
C GLY A 166 -1.96 7.83 -21.00
N GLN A 167 -1.61 6.78 -20.26
CA GLN A 167 -1.97 5.41 -20.60
C GLN A 167 -3.41 5.08 -20.16
N ASN A 168 -4.27 4.72 -21.12
CA ASN A 168 -5.64 4.27 -20.85
C ASN A 168 -5.68 2.78 -20.47
N THR A 169 -5.02 2.42 -19.37
CA THR A 169 -4.90 1.04 -18.87
C THR A 169 -5.99 0.72 -17.86
N ASN A 170 -6.16 -0.57 -17.55
CA ASN A 170 -7.11 -1.04 -16.55
C ASN A 170 -6.85 -0.44 -15.15
N SER A 171 -5.58 -0.28 -14.77
CA SER A 171 -5.20 0.41 -13.54
C SER A 171 -5.61 1.89 -13.54
N THR A 172 -5.56 2.57 -14.68
CA THR A 172 -6.03 3.96 -14.80
C THR A 172 -7.54 4.04 -14.60
N TYR A 173 -8.32 3.15 -15.20
CA TYR A 173 -9.75 3.06 -14.93
C TYR A 173 -10.04 2.83 -13.45
N ASN A 174 -9.23 2.04 -12.74
CA ASN A 174 -9.38 1.91 -11.31
C ASN A 174 -9.03 3.14 -10.49
N CYS A 175 -8.24 4.07 -11.03
CA CYS A 175 -7.88 5.31 -10.34
C CYS A 175 -8.79 6.49 -10.70
N ARG A 176 -9.65 6.39 -11.71
CA ARG A 176 -10.60 7.46 -12.06
C ARG A 176 -11.63 7.71 -10.97
N THR A 177 -12.06 8.96 -10.81
CA THR A 177 -12.97 9.37 -9.74
C THR A 177 -14.35 8.72 -9.87
N ASP A 178 -14.90 8.64 -11.08
CA ASP A 178 -16.18 8.01 -11.39
C ASP A 178 -16.19 6.49 -11.09
N TRP A 179 -15.16 5.79 -11.55
CA TRP A 179 -15.01 4.36 -11.31
C TRP A 179 -14.72 4.04 -9.84
N MET A 180 -13.87 4.82 -9.17
CA MET A 180 -13.59 4.62 -7.75
C MET A 180 -14.81 4.93 -6.88
N ALA A 181 -15.66 5.88 -7.27
CA ALA A 181 -16.97 6.08 -6.62
C ALA A 181 -17.84 4.80 -6.72
N TYR A 182 -17.94 4.21 -7.91
CA TYR A 182 -18.64 2.93 -8.12
C TYR A 182 -18.03 1.80 -7.28
N TYR A 183 -16.70 1.65 -7.27
CA TYR A 183 -16.04 0.63 -6.47
C TYR A 183 -16.25 0.84 -4.97
N ASN A 184 -16.16 2.07 -4.47
CA ASN A 184 -16.44 2.40 -3.08
C ASN A 184 -17.88 2.07 -2.69
N GLN A 185 -18.84 2.27 -3.60
CA GLN A 185 -20.24 1.97 -3.34
C GLN A 185 -20.52 0.47 -3.25
N TYR A 186 -19.87 -0.34 -4.10
CA TYR A 186 -20.27 -1.74 -4.28
C TYR A 186 -19.23 -2.77 -3.82
N TYR A 187 -17.94 -2.51 -4.01
CA TYR A 187 -16.89 -3.54 -3.89
C TYR A 187 -15.85 -3.28 -2.79
N LEU A 188 -15.58 -2.01 -2.47
CA LEU A 188 -14.57 -1.63 -1.50
C LEU A 188 -15.19 -1.21 -0.16
N LYS A 189 -14.46 -1.48 0.92
CA LYS A 189 -14.81 -1.17 2.31
C LYS A 189 -13.95 -0.03 2.85
N GLY A 190 -14.30 0.51 4.00
CA GLY A 190 -13.47 1.48 4.74
C GLY A 190 -13.74 2.97 4.43
N THR A 191 -14.49 3.30 3.38
CA THR A 191 -14.98 4.67 3.16
C THR A 191 -16.21 4.96 4.02
N ALA A 192 -16.54 6.24 4.20
CA ALA A 192 -17.75 6.66 4.89
C ALA A 192 -19.01 5.97 4.33
N GLY A 193 -19.86 5.44 5.20
CA GLY A 193 -21.08 4.71 4.82
C GLY A 193 -20.86 3.26 4.36
N ARG A 194 -19.61 2.76 4.36
CA ARG A 194 -19.28 1.37 4.06
C ARG A 194 -18.76 0.64 5.30
N PRO A 195 -18.87 -0.69 5.37
CA PRO A 195 -18.27 -1.46 6.47
C PRO A 195 -16.78 -1.17 6.60
N ALA A 196 -16.25 -1.20 7.83
CA ALA A 196 -14.82 -1.04 8.08
C ALA A 196 -13.99 -2.17 7.47
N LEU A 197 -12.69 -1.89 7.23
CA LEU A 197 -11.72 -2.92 6.88
C LEU A 197 -11.37 -3.77 8.11
N PRO A 198 -11.01 -5.06 7.95
CA PRO A 198 -10.69 -5.94 9.07
C PRO A 198 -9.37 -5.61 9.77
N LYS A 199 -8.56 -4.70 9.20
CA LYS A 199 -7.33 -4.18 9.78
C LYS A 199 -7.26 -2.67 9.59
N THR A 200 -6.56 -2.01 10.50
CA THR A 200 -6.33 -0.57 10.44
C THR A 200 -5.50 -0.24 9.21
N VAL A 201 -5.96 0.77 8.48
CA VAL A 201 -5.19 1.47 7.46
C VAL A 201 -4.78 2.80 8.07
N TYR A 202 -3.48 3.07 8.08
CA TYR A 202 -2.88 4.35 8.41
C TYR A 202 -2.60 5.08 7.12
N TRP A 203 -3.33 6.15 6.84
CA TRP A 203 -3.06 6.94 5.64
C TRP A 203 -1.90 7.90 5.88
N ILE A 204 -1.12 8.10 4.82
CA ILE A 204 -0.09 9.13 4.69
C ILE A 204 -0.43 9.91 3.42
N SER A 205 -0.86 11.16 3.57
CA SER A 205 -1.25 12.04 2.47
C SER A 205 -0.17 13.08 2.21
N GLY A 206 0.05 13.45 0.94
CA GLY A 206 0.93 14.55 0.60
C GLY A 206 0.20 15.89 0.70
N TRP A 207 0.94 16.92 1.08
CA TRP A 207 0.44 18.29 1.20
C TRP A 207 1.55 19.28 0.81
N GLY A 208 1.18 20.51 0.51
CA GLY A 208 2.14 21.60 0.33
C GLY A 208 2.98 21.49 -0.93
N LEU A 209 2.54 20.73 -1.94
CA LEU A 209 3.18 20.65 -3.25
C LEU A 209 3.46 22.04 -3.82
N TRP A 210 2.52 22.96 -3.68
CA TRP A 210 2.63 24.32 -4.23
C TRP A 210 3.49 25.28 -3.40
N ASN A 211 3.90 24.90 -2.19
CA ASN A 211 4.57 25.80 -1.24
C ASN A 211 6.04 26.10 -1.56
N ASP A 212 6.70 25.32 -2.43
CA ASP A 212 8.12 25.50 -2.77
C ASP A 212 8.41 25.68 -4.28
N TYR A 213 7.38 25.88 -5.11
CA TYR A 213 7.44 25.83 -6.59
C TYR A 213 8.56 26.68 -7.22
N TRP A 214 8.99 27.76 -6.56
CA TRP A 214 9.97 28.70 -7.12
C TRP A 214 11.44 28.46 -6.73
N THR A 215 11.75 27.67 -5.69
CA THR A 215 13.12 27.70 -5.10
C THR A 215 13.85 26.37 -5.00
N LYS A 216 13.17 25.22 -5.14
CA LYS A 216 13.76 23.91 -4.80
C LYS A 216 13.38 22.76 -5.75
N PHE A 217 12.65 23.03 -6.81
CA PHE A 217 12.01 21.97 -7.58
C PHE A 217 13.03 21.21 -8.45
N HIS A 218 13.07 19.89 -8.29
CA HIS A 218 13.57 18.99 -9.32
C HIS A 218 12.61 19.05 -10.52
N SER A 219 13.07 18.70 -11.73
CA SER A 219 12.23 18.75 -12.93
C SER A 219 10.96 17.88 -12.82
N GLU A 220 11.03 16.78 -12.05
CA GLU A 220 9.87 15.92 -11.77
C GLU A 220 8.81 16.66 -10.93
N ASP A 221 9.23 17.45 -9.95
CA ASP A 221 8.32 18.20 -9.07
C ASP A 221 7.51 19.23 -9.86
N ILE A 222 8.14 19.90 -10.84
CA ILE A 222 7.48 20.93 -11.66
C ILE A 222 6.39 20.28 -12.49
N GLY A 223 6.69 19.10 -13.03
CA GLY A 223 5.73 18.31 -13.77
C GLY A 223 4.52 17.95 -12.89
N LEU A 224 4.73 17.47 -11.67
CA LEU A 224 3.65 17.10 -10.75
C LEU A 224 2.77 18.27 -10.34
N ALA A 225 3.37 19.42 -10.00
CA ALA A 225 2.61 20.64 -9.74
C ALA A 225 1.80 21.05 -10.97
N THR A 226 2.41 21.02 -12.15
CA THR A 226 1.69 21.34 -13.39
C THR A 226 0.51 20.40 -13.62
N LEU A 227 0.70 19.08 -13.42
CA LEU A 227 -0.36 18.10 -13.54
C LEU A 227 -1.49 18.36 -12.54
N SER A 228 -1.16 18.64 -11.27
CA SER A 228 -2.14 19.03 -10.24
C SER A 228 -3.04 20.18 -10.73
N GLY A 229 -2.44 21.24 -11.27
CA GLY A 229 -3.16 22.39 -11.79
C GLY A 229 -4.00 22.08 -13.03
N VAL A 230 -3.48 21.28 -13.97
CA VAL A 230 -4.18 20.90 -15.22
C VAL A 230 -5.34 19.94 -14.94
N ALA A 231 -5.16 18.99 -14.03
CA ALA A 231 -6.19 18.05 -13.61
C ALA A 231 -7.23 18.69 -12.68
N GLY A 232 -6.90 19.83 -12.07
CA GLY A 232 -7.79 20.52 -11.15
C GLY A 232 -7.97 19.74 -9.85
N LEU A 233 -6.88 19.21 -9.30
CA LEU A 233 -6.92 18.51 -8.01
C LEU A 233 -7.45 19.47 -6.92
N PRO A 234 -8.45 19.08 -6.13
CA PRO A 234 -9.06 19.96 -5.16
C PRO A 234 -8.23 20.03 -3.88
N GLY A 235 -7.93 21.25 -3.43
CA GLY A 235 -7.25 21.50 -2.16
C GLY A 235 -5.75 21.18 -2.21
N GLU A 236 -5.23 20.62 -1.12
CA GLU A 236 -3.85 20.15 -1.04
C GLU A 236 -3.70 18.76 -1.68
N ASP A 237 -2.55 18.51 -2.29
CA ASP A 237 -2.26 17.28 -3.02
C ASP A 237 -0.76 16.99 -3.12
N ASP A 238 -0.41 15.80 -3.62
CA ASP A 238 0.97 15.36 -3.84
C ASP A 238 1.43 15.37 -5.31
N GLY A 239 0.61 15.94 -6.19
CA GLY A 239 0.79 16.03 -7.63
C GLY A 239 -0.03 15.01 -8.42
N MET A 240 -0.55 13.98 -7.75
CA MET A 240 -1.33 12.91 -8.37
C MET A 240 -2.61 12.60 -7.60
N VAL A 241 -2.60 12.73 -6.28
CA VAL A 241 -3.73 12.38 -5.41
C VAL A 241 -3.97 13.51 -4.43
N ALA A 242 -5.20 14.04 -4.43
CA ALA A 242 -5.63 15.04 -3.47
C ALA A 242 -5.83 14.45 -2.07
N GLU A 243 -5.58 15.26 -1.03
CA GLU A 243 -5.69 14.86 0.37
C GLU A 243 -7.05 14.19 0.67
N TYR A 244 -8.16 14.76 0.20
CA TYR A 244 -9.50 14.23 0.46
C TYR A 244 -9.67 12.79 -0.03
N SER A 245 -8.94 12.41 -1.08
CA SER A 245 -8.95 11.08 -1.67
C SER A 245 -8.00 10.16 -0.90
N ALA A 246 -6.78 10.61 -0.61
CA ALA A 246 -5.82 9.83 0.18
C ALA A 246 -6.32 9.48 1.59
N GLU A 247 -7.01 10.42 2.23
CA GLU A 247 -7.46 10.32 3.62
C GLU A 247 -8.81 9.60 3.79
N ALA A 248 -9.46 9.19 2.69
CA ALA A 248 -10.83 8.69 2.73
C ALA A 248 -11.03 7.32 3.38
N VAL A 249 -9.95 6.60 3.68
CA VAL A 249 -9.98 5.25 4.27
C VAL A 249 -8.97 5.15 5.39
N GLY A 250 -9.42 4.63 6.53
CA GLY A 250 -8.56 4.41 7.69
C GLY A 250 -8.47 5.62 8.60
N VAL A 251 -7.34 5.74 9.29
CA VAL A 251 -7.08 6.79 10.28
C VAL A 251 -5.79 7.52 9.91
N GLY A 252 -5.70 8.79 10.30
CA GLY A 252 -4.54 9.60 9.99
C GLY A 252 -3.31 9.17 10.75
N TRP A 253 -2.21 9.02 10.01
CA TRP A 253 -0.89 8.93 10.62
C TRP A 253 -0.20 10.27 10.59
N PHE A 254 0.13 10.77 9.39
CA PHE A 254 0.69 12.10 9.21
C PHE A 254 0.54 12.57 7.75
N ARG A 255 0.73 13.87 7.57
CA ARG A 255 0.86 14.50 6.25
C ARG A 255 2.33 14.71 5.94
N THR A 256 2.70 14.57 4.67
CA THR A 256 4.09 14.74 4.21
C THR A 256 4.20 15.80 3.13
N GLU A 257 5.30 16.56 3.14
CA GLU A 257 5.62 17.49 2.06
C GLU A 257 6.27 16.79 0.86
N ALA A 258 6.58 15.49 0.96
CA ALA A 258 7.07 14.70 -0.16
C ALA A 258 5.95 14.48 -1.19
N ASN A 259 6.22 14.83 -2.44
CA ASN A 259 5.29 14.59 -3.54
C ASN A 259 5.14 13.08 -3.84
N HIS A 260 4.29 12.76 -4.82
CA HIS A 260 3.95 11.40 -5.21
C HIS A 260 5.13 10.52 -5.62
N HIS A 261 6.28 11.10 -5.99
CA HIS A 261 7.47 10.34 -6.37
C HIS A 261 8.45 10.22 -5.20
N HIS A 262 8.64 11.29 -4.46
CA HIS A 262 9.55 11.31 -3.32
C HIS A 262 9.04 10.46 -2.16
N ASN A 263 7.72 10.39 -1.95
CA ASN A 263 7.14 9.60 -0.88
C ASN A 263 7.43 8.09 -1.02
N ARG A 264 7.59 7.54 -2.24
CA ARG A 264 7.94 6.13 -2.48
C ARG A 264 9.44 5.87 -2.51
N ARG A 265 10.25 6.89 -2.81
CA ARG A 265 11.72 6.79 -2.89
C ARG A 265 12.40 7.11 -1.56
N ASN A 266 11.74 7.91 -0.72
CA ASN A 266 12.28 8.41 0.53
C ASN A 266 13.59 9.22 0.34
N ASP A 267 13.75 9.90 -0.79
CA ASP A 267 14.97 10.60 -1.23
C ASP A 267 14.95 12.11 -0.98
N PHE A 268 13.76 12.71 -0.92
CA PHE A 268 13.53 14.10 -0.55
C PHE A 268 12.31 14.21 0.36
N ARG A 269 12.36 15.08 1.39
CA ARG A 269 11.31 15.20 2.41
C ARG A 269 10.91 13.84 2.99
N ALA A 270 11.93 13.05 3.30
CA ALA A 270 11.85 11.65 3.67
C ALA A 270 10.80 11.36 4.76
N ILE A 271 9.91 10.41 4.47
CA ILE A 271 8.88 9.92 5.41
C ILE A 271 9.37 8.72 6.24
N GLY A 272 10.46 8.09 5.81
CA GLY A 272 10.89 6.76 6.25
C GLY A 272 11.38 6.66 7.69
N THR A 273 11.80 7.78 8.31
CA THR A 273 12.09 7.77 9.75
C THR A 273 10.84 7.44 10.55
N ALA A 274 9.68 7.99 10.20
CA ALA A 274 8.40 7.69 10.83
C ALA A 274 7.91 6.25 10.51
N LEU A 275 8.19 5.73 9.32
CA LEU A 275 7.79 4.36 8.96
C LEU A 275 8.52 3.28 9.79
N SER A 276 9.70 3.61 10.32
CA SER A 276 10.55 2.67 11.06
C SER A 276 10.27 2.57 12.56
N THR A 277 9.48 3.50 13.13
CA THR A 277 9.29 3.61 14.60
C THR A 277 8.29 2.62 15.19
N ASP A 278 7.43 2.02 14.36
CA ASP A 278 6.26 1.28 14.83
C ASP A 278 6.46 -0.25 14.88
N PHE A 279 7.70 -0.72 14.70
CA PHE A 279 8.07 -2.13 14.86
C PHE A 279 8.63 -2.44 16.25
#